data_AF-A0A0C2MKF2-F1
#
_entry.id   AF-A0A0C2MKF2-F1
#
_cell.length_a   1.000
_cell.length_b   1.000
_cell.length_c   1.000
_cell.angle_alpha   90.00
_cell.angle_beta   90.00
_cell.angle_gamma   90.00
#
_symmetry.space_group_name_H-M   'P 1'
#
loop_
_entity.id
_entity.type
_entity.pdbx_description
1 polymer ?
#
loop_
_entity_poly.entity_id
_entity_poly.type
_entity_poly.pdbx_seq_one_letter_code
_entity_poly.pdbx_strand_id
1 'polypeptide(L)'
;MLGTYTRVVENLNMFLPKDKENPQAQFNIKIVVFYSRKGNLPSNQTFEKKWKEILTHIEIYEMDTFDYLGSYCYAEQIGKHGSTIGDVTSKLHSAVSDLIKQRSKPAVDESVLTTYTNKAKDARLSLISAIIPIYEQIKRAKTPDIHDLMRKVMESKLPRQSQVTPDILICFELAWEKMEILYKPGEILTAEGMTD
;
A
#
# COMPACT_ATOMS: atom_id res chain seq x y z
N MET A 1 -5.37 -22.84 -25.68
CA MET A 1 -5.96 -21.54 -25.29
C MET A 1 -6.27 -21.45 -23.79
N LEU A 2 -6.96 -22.43 -23.18
CA LEU A 2 -7.24 -22.39 -21.72
C LEU A 2 -5.98 -22.32 -20.84
N GLY A 3 -4.94 -23.13 -21.11
CA GLY A 3 -3.71 -23.15 -20.29
C GLY A 3 -2.90 -21.86 -20.33
N THR A 4 -3.01 -21.07 -21.40
CA THR A 4 -2.39 -19.74 -21.51
C THR A 4 -3.13 -18.74 -20.65
N TYR A 5 -4.46 -18.80 -20.62
CA TYR A 5 -5.30 -17.95 -19.77
C TYR A 5 -5.12 -18.30 -18.28
N THR A 6 -5.01 -19.58 -17.92
CA THR A 6 -4.69 -19.99 -16.55
C THR A 6 -3.31 -19.50 -16.12
N ARG A 7 -2.27 -19.62 -16.96
CA ARG A 7 -0.95 -19.02 -16.66
C ARG A 7 -1.01 -17.50 -16.55
N VAL A 8 -1.79 -16.83 -17.40
CA VAL A 8 -2.04 -15.38 -17.30
C VAL A 8 -2.69 -15.05 -15.97
N VAL A 9 -3.73 -15.76 -15.52
CA VAL A 9 -4.38 -15.49 -14.23
C VAL A 9 -3.48 -15.85 -13.05
N GLU A 10 -2.79 -17.00 -13.08
CA GLU A 10 -1.81 -17.42 -12.06
C GLU A 10 -0.61 -16.46 -11.98
N ASN A 11 -0.16 -15.88 -13.10
CA ASN A 11 0.98 -14.96 -13.18
C ASN A 11 0.61 -13.48 -13.06
N LEU A 12 -0.61 -13.07 -13.44
CA LEU A 12 -1.03 -11.67 -13.45
C LEU A 12 -1.86 -11.26 -12.25
N ASN A 13 -2.56 -12.16 -11.52
CA ASN A 13 -3.22 -11.78 -10.26
C ASN A 13 -3.83 -12.93 -9.42
N MET A 14 -3.43 -12.95 -8.15
CA MET A 14 -4.31 -13.11 -6.96
C MET A 14 -4.75 -14.49 -6.45
N PHE A 15 -4.53 -15.61 -7.16
CA PHE A 15 -4.99 -16.92 -6.66
C PHE A 15 -4.00 -18.05 -6.95
N LEU A 16 -2.82 -17.97 -6.33
CA LEU A 16 -2.01 -19.16 -6.21
C LEU A 16 -2.68 -20.09 -5.18
N PRO A 17 -2.87 -21.39 -5.49
CA PRO A 17 -3.20 -22.39 -4.48
C PRO A 17 -2.28 -22.23 -3.26
N LYS A 18 -2.76 -22.56 -2.04
CA LYS A 18 -2.00 -22.43 -0.78
C LYS A 18 -0.57 -23.01 -0.88
N ASP A 19 -0.35 -23.98 -1.76
CA ASP A 19 0.90 -24.73 -1.88
C ASP A 19 1.78 -24.34 -3.09
N LYS A 20 1.38 -23.36 -3.92
CA LYS A 20 2.22 -22.88 -5.04
C LYS A 20 3.00 -21.61 -4.68
N GLU A 21 4.30 -21.60 -4.97
CA GLU A 21 5.14 -20.41 -4.92
C GLU A 21 4.85 -19.48 -6.11
N ASN A 22 5.07 -18.18 -5.92
CA ASN A 22 4.94 -17.21 -7.01
C ASN A 22 6.14 -17.34 -7.95
N PRO A 23 5.96 -17.79 -9.21
CA PRO A 23 7.07 -18.01 -10.14
C PRO A 23 7.84 -16.72 -10.47
N GLN A 24 7.26 -15.56 -10.20
CA GLN A 24 7.84 -14.23 -10.43
C GLN A 24 8.41 -13.59 -9.16
N ALA A 25 8.46 -14.32 -8.04
CA ALA A 25 8.92 -13.81 -6.75
C ALA A 25 10.29 -13.12 -6.86
N GLN A 26 11.23 -13.68 -7.63
CA GLN A 26 12.56 -13.10 -7.83
C GLN A 26 12.52 -11.72 -8.49
N PHE A 27 11.66 -11.51 -9.48
CA PHE A 27 11.53 -10.23 -10.17
C PHE A 27 10.79 -9.21 -9.31
N ASN A 28 9.76 -9.66 -8.58
CA ASN A 28 9.03 -8.84 -7.61
C ASN A 28 9.95 -8.33 -6.50
N ILE A 29 10.88 -9.15 -5.99
CA ILE A 29 11.90 -8.72 -5.03
C ILE A 29 12.78 -7.63 -5.64
N LYS A 30 13.29 -7.83 -6.87
CA LYS A 30 14.11 -6.81 -7.55
C LYS A 30 13.33 -5.49 -7.73
N ILE A 31 12.03 -5.55 -8.02
CA ILE A 31 11.15 -4.37 -8.12
C ILE A 31 11.01 -3.65 -6.77
N VAL A 32 10.76 -4.38 -5.68
CA VAL A 32 10.69 -3.79 -4.33
C VAL A 32 12.03 -3.16 -3.95
N VAL A 33 13.16 -3.82 -4.24
CA VAL A 33 14.51 -3.28 -4.02
C VAL A 33 14.77 -2.02 -4.86
N PHE A 34 14.32 -1.98 -6.11
CA PHE A 34 14.43 -0.78 -6.93
C PHE A 34 13.69 0.39 -6.28
N TYR A 35 12.45 0.16 -5.84
CA TYR A 35 11.61 1.19 -5.25
C TYR A 35 12.06 1.61 -3.85
N SER A 36 12.61 0.71 -3.04
CA SER A 36 13.14 1.03 -1.72
C SER A 36 14.32 2.00 -1.78
N ARG A 37 15.01 2.09 -2.92
CA ARG A 37 16.07 3.08 -3.19
C ARG A 37 15.54 4.44 -3.65
N LYS A 38 14.27 4.55 -4.02
CA LYS A 38 13.65 5.82 -4.46
C LYS A 38 13.10 6.60 -3.26
N GLY A 39 13.08 7.93 -3.38
CA GLY A 39 12.50 8.83 -2.38
C GLY A 39 10.99 8.98 -2.51
N ASN A 40 10.44 8.76 -3.71
CA ASN A 40 9.01 8.77 -4.01
C ASN A 40 8.69 7.67 -5.02
N LEU A 41 7.53 7.03 -4.85
CA LEU A 41 6.99 6.10 -5.84
C LEU A 41 6.37 6.87 -7.02
N PRO A 42 6.46 6.33 -8.25
CA PRO A 42 5.90 6.98 -9.43
C PRO A 42 4.38 7.06 -9.37
N SER A 43 3.83 8.16 -9.86
CA SER A 43 2.42 8.23 -10.23
C SER A 43 2.15 7.40 -11.50
N ASN A 44 0.89 7.03 -11.75
CA ASN A 44 0.50 6.33 -12.97
C ASN A 44 0.97 7.06 -14.25
N GLN A 45 0.97 8.39 -14.23
CA GLN A 45 1.40 9.23 -15.36
C GLN A 45 2.90 9.13 -15.65
N THR A 46 3.71 8.82 -14.64
CA THR A 46 5.18 8.73 -14.76
C THR A 46 5.68 7.29 -14.77
N PHE A 47 4.78 6.33 -14.60
CA PHE A 47 5.10 4.92 -14.49
C PHE A 47 5.80 4.38 -15.73
N GLU A 48 5.35 4.71 -16.94
CA GLU A 48 5.97 4.19 -18.19
C GLU A 48 7.47 4.56 -18.28
N LYS A 49 7.81 5.80 -17.92
CA LYS A 49 9.21 6.25 -17.87
C LYS A 49 10.01 5.47 -16.81
N LYS A 50 9.40 5.20 -15.66
CA LYS A 50 10.03 4.41 -14.59
C LYS A 50 10.14 2.93 -14.92
N TRP A 51 9.20 2.37 -15.69
CA TRP A 51 9.27 0.99 -16.13
C TRP A 51 10.52 0.74 -16.98
N LYS A 52 10.86 1.66 -17.90
CA LYS A 52 12.11 1.59 -18.67
C LYS A 52 13.35 1.60 -17.77
N GLU A 53 13.35 2.36 -16.67
CA GLU A 53 14.44 2.35 -15.68
C GLU A 53 14.46 1.06 -14.84
N ILE A 54 13.30 0.51 -14.48
CA ILE A 54 13.18 -0.75 -13.72
C ILE A 54 13.73 -1.89 -14.56
N LEU A 55 13.37 -1.93 -15.84
CA LEU A 55 13.82 -2.92 -16.81
C LEU A 55 15.35 -3.07 -16.83
N THR A 56 16.12 -1.99 -16.74
CA THR A 56 17.59 -2.08 -16.69
C THR A 56 18.14 -2.70 -15.41
N HIS A 57 17.35 -2.78 -14.34
CA HIS A 57 17.74 -3.33 -13.03
C HIS A 57 17.29 -4.79 -12.82
N ILE A 58 16.27 -5.24 -13.56
CA ILE A 58 15.66 -6.56 -13.38
C ILE A 58 16.22 -7.63 -14.33
N GLU A 59 17.21 -7.28 -15.17
CA GLU A 59 17.90 -8.18 -16.12
C GLU A 59 16.94 -8.79 -17.16
N ILE A 60 16.35 -7.91 -18.00
CA ILE A 60 15.31 -8.23 -19.01
C ILE A 60 15.61 -9.48 -19.85
N TYR A 61 16.88 -9.81 -20.09
CA TYR A 61 17.28 -10.94 -20.94
C TYR A 61 16.86 -12.31 -20.37
N GLU A 62 16.49 -12.39 -19.10
CA GLU A 62 15.98 -13.61 -18.45
C GLU A 62 14.45 -13.67 -18.39
N MET A 63 13.73 -12.66 -18.88
CA MET A 63 12.26 -12.62 -18.81
C MET A 63 11.61 -13.18 -20.07
N ASP A 64 10.71 -14.15 -19.88
CA ASP A 64 9.74 -14.46 -20.91
C ASP A 64 8.62 -13.39 -20.96
N THR A 65 7.74 -13.46 -21.96
CA THR A 65 6.65 -12.49 -22.14
C THR A 65 5.70 -12.43 -20.94
N PHE A 66 5.49 -13.54 -20.23
CA PHE A 66 4.62 -13.58 -19.05
C PHE A 66 5.31 -12.99 -17.83
N ASP A 67 6.60 -13.24 -17.67
CA ASP A 67 7.45 -12.63 -16.64
C ASP A 67 7.50 -11.11 -16.78
N TYR A 68 7.64 -10.64 -18.03
CA TYR A 68 7.56 -9.22 -18.34
C TYR A 68 6.21 -8.62 -17.95
N LEU A 69 5.10 -9.22 -18.38
CA LEU A 69 3.75 -8.70 -18.13
C LEU A 69 3.41 -8.70 -16.63
N GLY A 70 3.73 -9.77 -15.91
CA GLY A 70 3.48 -9.87 -14.48
C GLY A 70 4.33 -8.88 -13.67
N SER A 71 5.62 -8.76 -14.00
CA SER A 71 6.52 -7.76 -13.39
C SER A 71 6.05 -6.33 -13.65
N TYR A 72 5.55 -6.03 -14.86
CA TYR A 72 4.97 -4.72 -15.20
C TYR A 72 3.75 -4.43 -14.32
N CYS A 73 2.80 -5.36 -14.24
CA CYS A 73 1.58 -5.20 -13.45
C CYS A 73 1.89 -5.04 -11.95
N TYR A 74 2.83 -5.83 -11.41
CA TYR A 74 3.26 -5.72 -10.03
C TYR A 74 3.92 -4.36 -9.74
N ALA A 75 4.83 -3.91 -10.61
CA ALA A 75 5.48 -2.62 -10.47
C ALA A 75 4.50 -1.45 -10.55
N GLU A 76 3.48 -1.55 -11.40
CA GLU A 76 2.40 -0.56 -11.52
C GLU A 76 1.55 -0.53 -10.24
N GLN A 77 1.22 -1.70 -9.69
CA GLN A 77 0.44 -1.83 -8.45
C GLN A 77 1.18 -1.23 -7.25
N ILE A 78 2.48 -1.45 -7.10
CA ILE A 78 3.28 -0.77 -6.07
C ILE A 78 3.16 0.75 -6.21
N GLY A 79 3.22 1.28 -7.44
CA GLY A 79 3.01 2.70 -7.72
C GLY A 79 1.63 3.19 -7.25
N LYS A 80 0.56 2.45 -7.57
CA LYS A 80 -0.82 2.75 -7.16
C LYS A 80 -0.99 2.72 -5.64
N HIS A 81 -0.44 1.72 -4.97
CA HIS A 81 -0.45 1.61 -3.51
C HIS A 81 0.29 2.77 -2.85
N GLY A 82 1.49 3.09 -3.36
CA GLY A 82 2.27 4.24 -2.94
C GLY A 82 1.51 5.56 -3.08
N SER A 83 0.89 5.80 -4.23
CA SER A 83 0.10 7.02 -4.45
C SER A 83 -1.07 7.11 -3.47
N THR A 84 -1.80 6.00 -3.31
CA THR A 84 -2.96 5.94 -2.40
C THR A 84 -2.56 6.24 -0.97
N ILE A 85 -1.55 5.53 -0.44
CA ILE A 85 -1.02 5.74 0.92
C ILE A 85 -0.52 7.17 1.08
N GLY A 86 0.26 7.67 0.12
CA GLY A 86 0.76 9.04 0.17
C GLY A 86 -0.35 10.09 0.28
N ASP A 87 -1.42 9.95 -0.51
CA ASP A 87 -2.54 10.88 -0.54
C ASP A 87 -3.34 10.86 0.78
N VAL A 88 -3.68 9.66 1.29
CA VAL A 88 -4.44 9.56 2.55
C VAL A 88 -3.60 9.99 3.76
N THR A 89 -2.28 9.76 3.74
CA THR A 89 -1.35 10.25 4.77
C THR A 89 -1.28 11.78 4.79
N SER A 90 -1.12 12.43 3.63
CA SER A 90 -1.13 13.90 3.55
C SER A 90 -2.45 14.51 4.01
N LYS A 91 -3.58 13.87 3.68
CA LYS A 91 -4.92 14.29 4.15
C LYS A 91 -5.05 14.18 5.66
N LEU A 92 -4.60 13.07 6.25
CA LEU A 92 -4.62 12.87 7.69
C LEU A 92 -3.76 13.91 8.42
N HIS A 93 -2.54 14.14 7.94
CA HIS A 93 -1.66 15.18 8.51
C HIS A 93 -2.32 16.55 8.50
N SER A 94 -2.93 16.93 7.37
CA SER A 94 -3.62 18.21 7.23
C SER A 94 -4.81 18.31 8.19
N ALA A 95 -5.65 17.28 8.26
CA ALA A 95 -6.83 17.26 9.11
C ALA A 95 -6.49 17.34 10.62
N VAL A 96 -5.47 16.61 11.08
CA VAL A 96 -5.03 16.66 12.48
C VAL A 96 -4.34 17.99 12.79
N SER A 97 -3.51 18.49 11.87
CA SER A 97 -2.87 19.80 12.03
C SER A 97 -3.90 20.92 12.16
N ASP A 98 -4.95 20.89 11.35
CA ASP A 98 -6.03 21.87 11.41
C ASP A 98 -6.84 21.74 12.71
N LEU A 99 -7.12 20.51 13.16
CA LEU A 99 -7.77 20.28 14.45
C LEU A 99 -6.95 20.88 15.61
N ILE A 100 -5.63 20.66 15.64
CA ILE A 100 -4.74 21.23 16.64
C ILE A 100 -4.79 22.76 16.59
N LYS A 101 -4.69 23.35 15.39
CA LYS A 101 -4.80 24.82 15.23
C LYS A 101 -6.11 25.37 15.77
N GLN A 102 -7.25 24.70 15.54
CA GLN A 102 -8.52 25.15 16.10
C GLN A 102 -8.57 25.02 17.62
N ARG A 103 -8.03 23.92 18.19
CA ARG A 103 -7.95 23.73 19.64
C ARG A 103 -7.10 24.77 20.36
N SER A 104 -6.09 25.31 19.68
CA SER A 104 -5.21 26.36 20.24
C SER A 104 -5.82 27.77 20.18
N LYS A 105 -7.03 27.95 19.63
CA LYS A 105 -7.67 29.27 19.58
C LYS A 105 -8.28 29.66 20.94
N PRO A 106 -8.11 30.92 21.40
CA PRO A 106 -8.62 31.37 22.70
C PRO A 106 -10.15 31.29 22.87
N ALA A 107 -10.89 31.41 21.77
CA ALA A 107 -12.34 31.27 21.73
C ALA A 107 -12.71 30.42 20.51
N VAL A 108 -12.87 29.12 20.72
CA VAL A 108 -13.30 28.19 19.67
C VAL A 108 -14.75 27.81 19.89
N ASP A 109 -15.55 27.92 18.83
CA ASP A 109 -16.91 27.39 18.81
C ASP A 109 -16.86 25.86 18.85
N GLU A 110 -17.64 25.25 19.75
CA GLU A 110 -17.73 23.81 19.93
C GLU A 110 -18.19 23.09 18.64
N SER A 111 -19.07 23.72 17.85
CA SER A 111 -19.52 23.19 16.57
C SER A 111 -18.40 23.10 15.54
N VAL A 112 -17.51 24.09 15.53
CA VAL A 112 -16.31 24.13 14.70
C VAL A 112 -15.34 23.04 15.16
N LEU A 113 -15.10 22.92 16.46
CA LEU A 113 -14.21 21.89 17.01
C LEU A 113 -14.71 20.47 16.70
N THR A 114 -16.02 20.26 16.79
CA THR A 114 -16.68 18.99 16.41
C THR A 114 -16.45 18.67 14.93
N THR A 115 -16.60 19.65 14.05
CA THR A 115 -16.35 19.50 12.61
C THR A 115 -14.93 19.04 12.31
N TYR A 116 -13.92 19.69 12.89
CA TYR A 116 -12.52 19.30 12.69
C TYR A 116 -12.16 17.96 13.34
N THR A 117 -12.80 17.63 14.45
CA THR A 117 -12.66 16.31 15.09
C THR A 117 -13.17 15.20 14.17
N ASN A 118 -14.33 15.39 13.54
CA ASN A 118 -14.88 14.42 12.60
C ASN A 118 -13.99 14.30 11.35
N LYS A 119 -13.53 15.42 10.78
CA LYS A 119 -12.58 15.39 9.65
C LYS A 119 -11.31 14.59 9.95
N ALA A 120 -10.72 14.75 11.14
CA ALA A 120 -9.54 14.00 11.54
C ALA A 120 -9.85 12.50 11.72
N LYS A 121 -11.01 12.16 12.28
CA LYS A 121 -11.47 10.76 12.39
C LYS A 121 -11.67 10.12 11.02
N ASP A 122 -12.34 10.81 10.10
CA ASP A 122 -12.62 10.31 8.75
C ASP A 122 -11.33 10.13 7.94
N ALA A 123 -10.37 11.05 8.07
CA ALA A 123 -9.06 10.93 7.44
C ALA A 123 -8.27 9.75 8.01
N ARG A 124 -8.36 9.50 9.33
CA ARG A 124 -7.73 8.34 9.98
C ARG A 124 -8.34 7.04 9.49
N LEU A 125 -9.67 6.98 9.42
CA LEU A 125 -10.38 5.81 8.87
C LEU A 125 -10.00 5.59 7.41
N SER A 126 -9.86 6.64 6.61
CA SER A 126 -9.43 6.53 5.21
C SER A 126 -8.02 5.92 5.09
N LEU A 127 -7.09 6.27 5.97
CA LEU A 127 -5.77 5.63 6.02
C LEU A 127 -5.89 4.13 6.33
N ILE A 128 -6.63 3.76 7.37
CA ILE A 128 -6.83 2.36 7.76
C ILE A 128 -7.51 1.57 6.64
N SER A 129 -8.58 2.11 6.05
CA SER A 129 -9.29 1.50 4.94
C SER A 129 -8.45 1.35 3.67
N ALA A 130 -7.44 2.20 3.46
CA ALA A 130 -6.49 2.05 2.35
C ALA A 130 -5.49 0.90 2.57
N ILE A 131 -5.11 0.63 3.83
CA ILE A 131 -4.15 -0.43 4.17
C ILE A 131 -4.75 -1.82 3.91
N ILE A 132 -6.04 -2.02 4.22
CA ILE A 132 -6.73 -3.32 4.09
C ILE A 132 -6.57 -3.93 2.69
N PRO A 133 -7.01 -3.29 1.59
CA PRO A 133 -6.93 -3.88 0.26
C PRO A 133 -5.49 -4.03 -0.24
N ILE A 134 -4.56 -3.17 0.20
CA ILE A 134 -3.14 -3.29 -0.12
C ILE A 134 -2.59 -4.57 0.50
N TYR A 135 -2.79 -4.73 1.81
CA TYR A 135 -2.33 -5.87 2.57
C TYR A 135 -2.90 -7.18 2.02
N GLU A 136 -4.21 -7.21 1.78
CA GLU A 136 -4.92 -8.36 1.24
C GLU A 136 -4.39 -8.78 -0.13
N GLN A 137 -4.17 -7.82 -1.04
CA GLN A 137 -3.63 -8.11 -2.37
C GLN A 137 -2.23 -8.73 -2.30
N ILE A 138 -1.35 -8.19 -1.46
CA ILE A 138 0.03 -8.69 -1.28
C ILE A 138 0.01 -10.12 -0.75
N LYS A 139 -0.78 -10.39 0.30
CA LYS A 139 -0.84 -11.72 0.91
C LYS A 139 -1.48 -12.74 -0.02
N ARG A 140 -2.60 -12.41 -0.68
CA ARG A 140 -3.25 -13.30 -1.65
C ARG A 140 -2.34 -13.61 -2.83
N ALA A 141 -1.60 -12.63 -3.33
CA ALA A 141 -0.67 -12.80 -4.44
C ALA A 141 0.68 -13.43 -4.03
N LYS A 142 0.89 -13.71 -2.73
CA LYS A 142 2.17 -14.19 -2.15
C LYS A 142 3.37 -13.38 -2.66
N THR A 143 3.19 -12.07 -2.77
CA THR A 143 4.26 -11.16 -3.21
C THR A 143 5.13 -10.76 -2.03
N PRO A 144 6.36 -10.24 -2.28
CA PRO A 144 7.21 -9.70 -1.23
C PRO A 144 6.47 -8.67 -0.38
N ASP A 145 6.86 -8.61 0.90
CA ASP A 145 6.35 -7.60 1.81
C ASP A 145 6.77 -6.19 1.34
N ILE A 146 5.83 -5.26 1.42
CA ILE A 146 6.04 -3.85 1.06
C ILE A 146 5.78 -2.91 2.25
N HIS A 147 5.61 -3.42 3.47
CA HIS A 147 5.41 -2.64 4.69
C HIS A 147 6.38 -1.46 4.78
N ASP A 148 7.68 -1.75 4.76
CA ASP A 148 8.74 -0.74 4.87
C ASP A 148 8.71 0.26 3.72
N LEU A 149 8.28 -0.18 2.53
CA LEU A 149 8.13 0.68 1.37
C LEU A 149 6.97 1.68 1.58
N MET A 150 5.83 1.22 2.08
CA MET A 150 4.68 2.08 2.38
C MET A 150 5.02 3.05 3.52
N ARG A 151 5.69 2.57 4.57
CA ARG A 151 6.22 3.40 5.66
C ARG A 151 7.10 4.53 5.13
N LYS A 152 8.04 4.22 4.23
CA LYS A 152 8.92 5.22 3.60
C LYS A 152 8.16 6.24 2.76
N VAL A 153 7.10 5.81 2.06
CA VAL A 153 6.21 6.72 1.32
C VAL A 153 5.50 7.68 2.27
N MET A 154 5.03 7.20 3.41
CA MET A 154 4.42 8.06 4.43
C MET A 154 5.43 9.08 4.98
N GLU A 155 6.64 8.63 5.31
CA GLU A 155 7.72 9.50 5.77
C GLU A 155 8.10 10.59 4.76
N SER A 156 8.01 10.32 3.44
CA SER A 156 8.29 11.32 2.40
C SER A 156 7.21 12.38 2.26
N LYS A 157 5.98 12.08 2.70
CA LYS A 157 4.82 12.97 2.66
C LYS A 157 4.61 13.78 3.94
N LEU A 158 5.16 13.32 5.05
CA LEU A 158 4.98 13.94 6.35
C LEU A 158 6.08 14.97 6.66
N PRO A 159 5.74 16.14 7.22
CA PRO A 159 6.74 17.11 7.65
C PRO A 159 7.59 16.55 8.81
N ARG A 160 8.92 16.56 8.66
CA ARG A 160 9.85 16.00 9.66
C ARG A 160 9.76 16.65 11.04
N GLN A 161 9.42 17.94 11.10
CA GLN A 161 9.36 18.71 12.35
C GLN A 161 7.96 18.76 12.97
N SER A 162 6.96 18.13 12.34
CA SER A 162 5.59 18.14 12.85
C SER A 162 5.44 17.16 14.01
N GLN A 163 4.94 17.65 15.15
CA GLN A 163 4.63 16.83 16.34
C GLN A 163 3.62 15.70 16.07
N VAL A 164 2.82 15.82 15.00
CA VAL A 164 1.80 14.83 14.60
C VAL A 164 2.39 13.67 13.79
N THR A 165 3.57 13.89 13.18
CA THR A 165 4.17 12.91 12.26
C THR A 165 4.42 11.56 12.93
N PRO A 166 5.00 11.49 14.15
CA PRO A 166 5.18 10.21 14.85
C PRO A 166 3.86 9.46 15.08
N ASP A 167 2.79 10.16 15.48
CA ASP A 167 1.50 9.53 15.78
C ASP A 167 0.82 8.95 14.54
N ILE A 168 0.98 9.61 13.39
CA ILE A 168 0.48 9.09 12.11
C ILE A 168 1.21 7.82 11.71
N LEU A 169 2.54 7.77 11.91
CA LEU A 169 3.32 6.57 11.63
C LEU A 169 2.91 5.44 12.58
N ILE A 170 2.75 5.70 13.89
CA ILE A 170 2.25 4.71 14.85
C ILE A 170 0.87 4.18 14.44
N CYS A 171 -0.03 5.05 13.97
CA CYS A 171 -1.34 4.64 13.49
C CYS A 171 -1.24 3.67 12.30
N PHE A 172 -0.27 3.87 11.41
CA PHE A 172 0.00 2.96 10.29
C PHE A 172 0.53 1.61 10.77
N GLU A 173 1.55 1.61 11.65
CA GLU A 173 2.14 0.38 12.21
C GLU A 173 1.08 -0.48 12.91
N LEU A 174 0.24 0.13 13.76
CA LEU A 174 -0.83 -0.56 14.47
C LEU A 174 -1.87 -1.13 13.49
N ALA A 175 -2.24 -0.39 12.44
CA ALA A 175 -3.18 -0.87 11.45
C ALA A 175 -2.61 -2.06 10.66
N TRP A 176 -1.32 -1.99 10.29
CA TRP A 176 -0.63 -3.05 9.57
C TRP A 176 -0.49 -4.33 10.41
N GLU A 177 -0.05 -4.21 11.68
CA GLU A 177 0.03 -5.32 12.63
C GLU A 177 -1.34 -5.99 12.81
N LYS A 178 -2.42 -5.20 12.90
CA LYS A 178 -3.77 -5.77 12.97
C LYS A 178 -4.14 -6.54 11.72
N MET A 179 -3.71 -6.11 10.53
CA MET A 179 -3.91 -6.88 9.32
C MET A 179 -3.12 -8.20 9.34
N GLU A 180 -1.89 -8.20 9.85
CA GLU A 180 -1.10 -9.42 10.04
C GLU A 180 -1.79 -10.45 10.94
N ILE A 181 -2.43 -9.97 12.01
CA ILE A 181 -3.18 -10.84 12.91
C ILE A 181 -4.45 -11.38 12.22
N LEU A 182 -5.17 -10.55 11.45
CA LEU A 182 -6.46 -10.92 10.85
C LEU A 182 -6.32 -11.81 9.60
N TYR A 183 -5.22 -11.72 8.87
CA TYR A 183 -5.00 -12.44 7.61
C TYR A 183 -3.92 -13.54 7.75
N LYS A 184 -3.87 -14.21 8.91
CA LYS A 184 -2.92 -15.32 9.14
C LYS A 184 -3.09 -16.45 8.11
N PRO A 185 -1.99 -17.03 7.59
CA PRO A 185 -2.07 -18.16 6.68
C PRO A 185 -2.77 -19.35 7.34
N GLY A 186 -3.96 -19.70 6.87
CA GLY A 186 -4.76 -20.79 7.46
C GLY A 186 -6.13 -20.36 7.93
N GLU A 187 -6.25 -19.13 8.43
CA GLU A 187 -7.47 -18.52 8.96
C GLU A 187 -7.96 -17.45 7.98
N ILE A 188 -8.47 -17.88 6.82
CA ILE A 188 -9.27 -16.96 6.03
C ILE A 188 -10.57 -16.81 6.82
N LEU A 189 -10.98 -15.58 7.13
CA LEU A 189 -12.37 -15.28 7.46
C LEU A 189 -13.21 -15.70 6.25
N THR A 190 -13.60 -16.96 6.17
CA THR A 190 -14.60 -17.42 5.24
C THR A 190 -15.91 -16.76 5.67
N ALA A 191 -16.68 -16.28 4.69
CA ALA A 191 -18.04 -15.79 4.94
C ALA A 191 -18.95 -16.84 5.60
N GLU A 192 -18.49 -18.10 5.68
CA GLU A 192 -19.13 -19.24 6.34
C GLU A 192 -19.10 -19.18 7.88
N GLY A 193 -18.46 -18.16 8.48
CA GLY A 193 -18.57 -17.88 9.92
C GLY A 193 -19.83 -17.12 10.33
N MET A 194 -20.71 -16.76 9.38
CA MET A 194 -22.02 -16.16 9.64
C MET A 194 -23.14 -17.13 9.22
N THR A 195 -23.23 -18.26 9.91
CA THR A 195 -24.48 -19.02 9.97
C THR A 195 -24.97 -19.00 11.40
N ASP A 196 -26.04 -18.24 11.61
CA ASP A 196 -27.01 -18.18 12.71
C ASP A 196 -26.54 -18.43 14.16
#